data_AF-A0A352UM97-F1
#
_entry.id   AF-A0A352UM97-F1
#
_cell.length_a   1.000
_cell.length_b   1.000
_cell.length_c   1.000
_cell.angle_alpha   90.00
_cell.angle_beta   90.00
_cell.angle_gamma   90.00
#
_symmetry.space_group_name_H-M   'P 1'
#
loop_
_entity.id
_entity.type
_entity.pdbx_description
1 polymer ?
#
loop_
_entity_poly.entity_id
_entity_poly.type
_entity_poly.pdbx_seq_one_letter_code
_entity_poly.pdbx_strand_id
1 'polypeptide(L)'
;DSAGGSATGGRDSRFQAILPLWGKMLNVEKARADKVIGNDKLMPVITALGAGLGDEFDVSKLRYHKIIIMADADVDGAHIRTLLLTFFFRFMRPLIEQGYVYSAVPPLYKLTRGKAVRVAYSDEERDRSSAEMRGEDGKGKVEISRFKGLGEMDPHELWETTMNPETRTLKRIKLEDAVAADEIFTILMGEKVEPRKEFIEKNAKYVVNLDI
;
A
#
# COMPACT_ATOMS: atom_id res chain seq x y z
N ASP A 1 7.85 8.66 -10.90
CA ASP A 1 9.15 8.12 -11.36
C ASP A 1 10.13 7.73 -10.28
N SER A 2 10.37 8.52 -9.22
CA SER A 2 11.40 8.18 -8.20
C SER A 2 11.25 6.79 -7.58
N ALA A 3 10.13 6.51 -6.89
CA ALA A 3 9.92 5.23 -6.22
C ALA A 3 9.80 4.03 -7.19
N GLY A 4 9.13 4.23 -8.32
CA GLY A 4 8.98 3.19 -9.35
C GLY A 4 10.30 2.81 -10.01
N GLY A 5 11.19 3.79 -10.21
CA GLY A 5 12.56 3.58 -10.68
C GLY A 5 13.39 2.77 -9.69
N SER A 6 13.41 3.18 -8.41
CA SER A 6 14.12 2.43 -7.36
C SER A 6 13.60 1.01 -7.23
N ALA A 7 12.27 0.82 -7.22
CA ALA A 7 11.66 -0.50 -7.17
C ALA A 7 12.02 -1.35 -8.40
N THR A 8 12.04 -0.76 -9.59
CA THR A 8 12.43 -1.48 -10.82
C THR A 8 13.90 -1.90 -10.79
N GLY A 9 14.77 -1.07 -10.22
CA GLY A 9 16.19 -1.38 -10.04
C GLY A 9 16.48 -2.40 -8.94
N GLY A 10 15.64 -2.48 -7.90
CA GLY A 10 15.83 -3.35 -6.74
C GLY A 10 15.11 -4.70 -6.84
N ARG A 11 14.20 -4.88 -7.80
CA ARG A 11 13.38 -6.09 -7.90
C ARG A 11 14.17 -7.31 -8.36
N ASP A 12 13.65 -8.49 -8.01
CA ASP A 12 13.98 -9.71 -8.73
C ASP A 12 13.11 -9.83 -9.99
N SER A 13 13.71 -9.57 -11.14
CA SER A 13 13.02 -9.55 -12.44
C SER A 13 12.45 -10.91 -12.87
N ARG A 14 12.86 -12.01 -12.23
CA ARG A 14 12.35 -13.36 -12.54
C ARG A 14 10.91 -13.54 -12.11
N PHE A 15 10.47 -12.85 -11.05
CA PHE A 15 9.12 -13.06 -10.49
C PHE A 15 8.42 -11.78 -10.01
N GLN A 16 9.08 -10.62 -10.02
CA GLN A 16 8.49 -9.35 -9.61
C GLN A 16 8.30 -8.43 -10.81
N ALA A 17 7.06 -8.00 -11.05
CA ALA A 17 6.71 -6.94 -11.98
C ALA A 17 6.39 -5.65 -11.22
N ILE A 18 6.80 -4.50 -11.78
CA ILE A 18 6.54 -3.18 -11.20
C ILE A 18 5.68 -2.38 -12.16
N LEU A 19 4.55 -1.89 -11.66
CA LEU A 19 3.67 -0.97 -12.37
C LEU A 19 3.67 0.37 -11.62
N PRO A 20 4.47 1.36 -12.07
CA PRO A 20 4.45 2.68 -11.46
C PRO A 20 3.12 3.38 -11.78
N LEU A 21 2.48 3.92 -10.75
CA LEU A 21 1.24 4.68 -10.86
C LEU A 21 1.52 6.14 -10.52
N TRP A 22 0.90 7.07 -11.24
CA TRP A 22 1.17 8.51 -11.06
C TRP A 22 -0.07 9.31 -10.68
N GLY A 23 0.11 10.15 -9.65
CA GLY A 23 -0.93 11.00 -9.07
C GLY A 23 -2.07 10.21 -8.45
N LYS A 24 -3.14 10.92 -8.05
CA LYS A 24 -4.32 10.30 -7.42
C LYS A 24 -5.12 9.51 -8.45
N MET A 25 -5.57 8.32 -8.05
CA MET A 25 -6.42 7.46 -8.86
C MET A 25 -7.83 8.03 -9.00
N LEU A 26 -8.51 7.67 -10.09
CA LEU A 26 -9.92 8.00 -10.25
C LEU A 26 -10.72 7.31 -9.13
N ASN A 27 -11.53 8.09 -8.41
CA ASN A 27 -12.51 7.50 -7.51
C ASN A 27 -13.63 6.89 -8.36
N VAL A 28 -13.60 5.57 -8.49
CA VAL A 28 -14.53 4.84 -9.36
C VAL A 28 -15.95 4.79 -8.79
N GLU A 29 -16.13 5.01 -7.49
CA GLU A 29 -17.46 5.08 -6.86
C GLU A 29 -18.29 6.25 -7.40
N LYS A 30 -17.62 7.31 -7.84
CA LYS A 30 -18.23 8.53 -8.41
C LYS A 30 -18.16 8.58 -9.93
N ALA A 31 -17.64 7.53 -10.56
CA ALA A 31 -17.42 7.50 -12.00
C ALA A 31 -18.34 6.48 -12.64
N ARG A 32 -18.83 6.81 -13.84
CA ARG A 32 -19.51 5.85 -14.69
C ARG A 32 -18.51 4.82 -15.24
N ALA A 33 -18.98 3.61 -15.55
CA ALA A 33 -18.13 2.50 -15.95
C ALA A 33 -17.31 2.78 -17.22
N ASP A 34 -17.89 3.48 -18.21
CA ASP A 34 -17.21 3.94 -19.43
C ASP A 34 -15.99 4.83 -19.11
N LYS A 35 -16.14 5.73 -18.14
CA LYS A 35 -15.05 6.61 -17.68
C LYS A 35 -13.97 5.84 -16.92
N VAL A 36 -14.31 4.74 -16.25
CA VAL A 36 -13.34 3.87 -15.58
C VAL A 36 -12.49 3.11 -16.59
N ILE A 37 -13.14 2.53 -17.62
CA ILE A 37 -12.47 1.77 -18.70
C ILE A 37 -11.54 2.69 -19.50
N GLY A 38 -12.02 3.88 -19.87
CA GLY A 38 -11.24 4.86 -20.64
C GLY A 38 -10.22 5.66 -19.80
N ASN A 39 -10.00 5.31 -18.52
CA ASN A 39 -9.10 6.08 -17.66
C ASN A 39 -7.63 5.68 -17.88
N ASP A 40 -6.81 6.61 -18.33
CA ASP A 40 -5.37 6.40 -18.58
C ASP A 40 -4.57 5.89 -17.38
N LYS A 41 -5.05 6.07 -16.15
CA LYS A 41 -4.36 5.58 -14.94
C LYS A 41 -4.80 4.18 -14.53
N LEU A 42 -6.03 3.79 -14.83
CA LEU A 42 -6.55 2.46 -14.51
C LEU A 42 -6.29 1.46 -15.65
N MET A 43 -6.27 1.93 -16.90
CA MET A 43 -6.01 1.09 -18.07
C MET A 43 -4.68 0.30 -17.97
N PRO A 44 -3.57 0.87 -17.47
CA PRO A 44 -2.35 0.11 -17.22
C PRO A 44 -2.54 -1.01 -16.19
N VAL A 45 -3.35 -0.81 -15.15
CA VAL A 45 -3.65 -1.83 -14.12
C VAL A 45 -4.45 -2.97 -14.74
N ILE A 46 -5.52 -2.63 -15.47
CA ILE A 46 -6.38 -3.60 -16.17
C ILE A 46 -5.56 -4.44 -17.14
N THR A 47 -4.75 -3.77 -17.94
CA THR A 47 -3.86 -4.41 -18.91
C THR A 47 -2.82 -5.27 -18.20
N ALA A 48 -2.19 -4.80 -17.13
CA ALA A 48 -1.19 -5.60 -16.43
C ALA A 48 -1.78 -6.90 -15.84
N LEU A 49 -2.97 -6.84 -15.25
CA LEU A 49 -3.63 -8.00 -14.64
C LEU A 49 -4.16 -9.00 -15.68
N GLY A 50 -4.70 -8.51 -16.81
CA GLY A 50 -5.10 -9.35 -17.95
C GLY A 50 -6.37 -10.17 -17.75
N ALA A 51 -7.08 -9.99 -16.65
CA ALA A 51 -8.26 -10.75 -16.29
C ALA A 51 -9.58 -10.13 -16.75
N GLY A 52 -9.59 -8.98 -17.43
CA GLY A 52 -10.83 -8.26 -17.74
C GLY A 52 -11.38 -7.46 -16.55
N LEU A 53 -12.65 -7.06 -16.62
CA LEU A 53 -13.32 -6.15 -15.67
C LEU A 53 -14.80 -6.52 -15.51
N GLY A 54 -15.35 -6.31 -14.32
CA GLY A 54 -16.78 -6.46 -14.06
C GLY A 54 -17.29 -7.84 -14.44
N ASP A 55 -18.33 -7.88 -15.27
CA ASP A 55 -18.95 -9.12 -15.73
C ASP A 55 -18.06 -9.96 -16.67
N GLU A 56 -17.07 -9.32 -17.32
CA GLU A 56 -16.09 -10.01 -18.17
C GLU A 56 -14.84 -10.46 -17.39
N PHE A 57 -14.82 -10.27 -16.07
CA PHE A 57 -13.67 -10.65 -15.25
C PHE A 57 -13.51 -12.18 -15.18
N ASP A 58 -12.36 -12.66 -15.64
CA ASP A 58 -11.96 -14.07 -15.66
C ASP A 58 -10.64 -14.26 -14.91
N VAL A 59 -10.75 -14.79 -13.70
CA VAL A 59 -9.61 -15.03 -12.82
C VAL A 59 -8.60 -16.04 -13.40
N SER A 60 -9.03 -16.94 -14.29
CA SER A 60 -8.12 -17.93 -14.90
C SER A 60 -7.08 -17.28 -15.82
N LYS A 61 -7.36 -16.08 -16.32
CA LYS A 61 -6.46 -15.28 -17.15
C LYS A 61 -5.55 -14.36 -16.35
N LEU A 62 -5.66 -14.37 -15.02
CA LEU A 62 -4.89 -13.50 -14.15
C LEU A 62 -3.39 -13.78 -14.27
N ARG A 63 -2.63 -12.76 -14.67
CA ARG A 63 -1.17 -12.88 -14.85
C ARG A 63 -0.40 -12.96 -13.54
N TYR A 64 -0.91 -12.33 -12.47
CA TYR A 64 -0.22 -12.22 -11.19
C TYR A 64 -1.14 -12.59 -10.04
N HIS A 65 -0.78 -13.65 -9.31
CA HIS A 65 -1.52 -14.13 -8.14
C HIS A 65 -1.10 -13.43 -6.84
N LYS A 66 -0.26 -12.39 -6.94
CA LYS A 66 0.18 -11.57 -5.82
C LYS A 66 0.28 -10.10 -6.24
N ILE A 67 -0.80 -9.37 -6.00
CA ILE A 67 -0.95 -7.96 -6.32
C ILE A 67 -0.63 -7.18 -5.05
N ILE A 68 0.52 -6.52 -5.02
CA ILE A 68 1.00 -5.78 -3.84
C ILE A 68 0.81 -4.29 -4.10
N ILE A 69 -0.07 -3.65 -3.34
CA ILE A 69 -0.19 -2.20 -3.28
C ILE A 69 0.97 -1.68 -2.42
N MET A 70 1.92 -1.03 -3.07
CA MET A 70 3.08 -0.41 -2.43
C MET A 70 2.92 1.11 -2.53
N ALA A 71 2.50 1.73 -1.44
CA ALA A 71 2.28 3.16 -1.30
C ALA A 71 2.97 3.66 -0.03
N ASP A 72 3.17 4.97 0.05
CA ASP A 72 3.84 5.61 1.20
C ASP A 72 3.06 5.37 2.50
N ALA A 73 3.77 5.43 3.63
CA ALA A 73 3.19 5.26 4.97
C ALA A 73 2.39 6.49 5.44
N ASP A 74 2.20 7.49 4.59
CA ASP A 74 1.50 8.73 4.94
C ASP A 74 0.01 8.71 4.57
N VAL A 75 -0.65 9.85 4.82
CA VAL A 75 -2.09 10.05 4.54
C VAL A 75 -2.42 9.97 3.05
N ASP A 76 -1.50 10.37 2.17
CA ASP A 76 -1.72 10.31 0.72
C ASP A 76 -1.58 8.87 0.19
N GLY A 77 -0.63 8.10 0.72
CA GLY A 77 -0.51 6.67 0.47
C GLY A 77 -1.72 5.89 0.95
N ALA A 78 -2.25 6.23 2.14
CA ALA A 78 -3.51 5.67 2.63
C ALA A 78 -4.68 5.97 1.69
N HIS A 79 -4.77 7.20 1.16
CA HIS A 79 -5.82 7.58 0.22
C HIS A 79 -5.70 6.83 -1.13
N ILE A 80 -4.50 6.72 -1.71
CA ILE A 80 -4.26 5.95 -2.93
C ILE A 80 -4.64 4.48 -2.74
N ARG A 81 -4.28 3.89 -1.60
CA ARG A 81 -4.64 2.52 -1.24
C ARG A 81 -6.15 2.36 -1.21
N THR A 82 -6.89 3.26 -0.55
CA THR A 82 -8.36 3.22 -0.53
C THR A 82 -8.96 3.28 -1.94
N LEU A 83 -8.47 4.16 -2.81
CA LEU A 83 -8.96 4.27 -4.20
C LEU A 83 -8.75 2.98 -5.00
N LEU A 84 -7.58 2.35 -4.88
CA LEU A 84 -7.30 1.06 -5.53
C LEU A 84 -8.14 -0.08 -4.95
N LEU A 85 -8.36 -0.10 -3.64
CA LEU A 85 -9.22 -1.09 -3.00
C LEU A 85 -10.68 -0.93 -3.44
N THR A 86 -11.18 0.30 -3.58
CA THR A 86 -12.50 0.57 -4.17
C THR A 86 -12.58 0.05 -5.60
N PHE A 87 -11.55 0.32 -6.41
CA PHE A 87 -11.49 -0.19 -7.79
C PHE A 87 -11.53 -1.72 -7.85
N PHE A 88 -10.69 -2.41 -7.06
CA PHE A 88 -10.71 -3.86 -7.01
C PHE A 88 -12.04 -4.39 -6.48
N PHE A 89 -12.62 -3.79 -5.44
CA PHE A 89 -13.91 -4.25 -4.90
C PHE A 89 -15.07 -4.11 -5.90
N ARG A 90 -15.09 -3.01 -6.67
CA ARG A 90 -16.17 -2.71 -7.62
C ARG A 90 -16.03 -3.45 -8.95
N PHE A 91 -14.81 -3.62 -9.47
CA PHE A 91 -14.59 -4.13 -10.82
C PHE A 91 -13.82 -5.45 -10.90
N MET A 92 -13.19 -5.89 -9.82
CA MET A 92 -12.34 -7.09 -9.80
C MET A 92 -12.45 -7.83 -8.45
N ARG A 93 -13.66 -7.91 -7.89
CA ARG A 93 -13.91 -8.43 -6.54
C ARG A 93 -13.26 -9.80 -6.27
N PRO A 94 -13.24 -10.76 -7.24
CA PRO A 94 -12.60 -12.06 -7.01
C PRO A 94 -11.11 -11.97 -6.64
N LEU A 95 -10.40 -10.88 -6.98
CA LEU A 95 -9.01 -10.68 -6.55
C LEU A 95 -8.89 -10.60 -5.02
N ILE A 96 -9.85 -9.95 -4.37
CA ILE A 96 -9.88 -9.79 -2.91
C ILE A 96 -10.37 -11.10 -2.28
N GLU A 97 -11.44 -11.68 -2.80
CA GLU A 97 -12.03 -12.92 -2.28
C GLU A 97 -11.07 -14.10 -2.33
N GLN A 98 -10.28 -14.22 -3.42
CA GLN A 98 -9.27 -15.27 -3.57
C GLN A 98 -7.94 -14.95 -2.86
N GLY A 99 -7.84 -13.77 -2.22
CA GLY A 99 -6.66 -13.41 -1.42
C GLY A 99 -5.41 -13.07 -2.24
N TYR A 100 -5.59 -12.52 -3.45
CA TYR A 100 -4.48 -12.07 -4.30
C TYR A 100 -4.01 -10.65 -4.01
N VAL A 101 -4.79 -9.85 -3.28
CA VAL A 101 -4.46 -8.44 -2.97
C VAL A 101 -3.76 -8.31 -1.61
N TYR A 102 -2.65 -7.58 -1.60
CA TYR A 102 -1.80 -7.31 -0.44
C TYR A 102 -1.45 -5.82 -0.37
N SER A 103 -1.17 -5.32 0.83
CA SER A 103 -0.50 -4.03 1.03
C SER A 103 0.91 -4.29 1.56
N ALA A 104 1.91 -3.68 0.93
CA ALA A 104 3.23 -3.60 1.54
C ALA A 104 3.19 -2.72 2.78
N VAL A 105 4.05 -3.02 3.75
CA VAL A 105 4.28 -2.19 4.93
C VAL A 105 5.72 -1.67 4.83
N PRO A 106 5.96 -0.44 4.39
CA PRO A 106 7.29 0.13 4.37
C PRO A 106 7.77 0.50 5.78
N PRO A 107 9.10 0.54 6.02
CA PRO A 107 9.65 1.00 7.28
C PRO A 107 9.42 2.50 7.47
N LEU A 108 9.30 2.92 8.73
CA LEU A 108 9.15 4.32 9.13
C LEU A 108 10.50 4.98 9.42
N TYR A 109 11.46 4.19 9.93
CA TYR A 109 12.76 4.70 10.39
C TYR A 109 13.92 3.91 9.83
N LYS A 110 15.04 4.60 9.63
CA LYS A 110 16.38 4.07 9.39
C LYS A 110 17.29 4.45 10.56
N LEU A 111 17.93 3.45 11.15
CA LEU A 111 18.89 3.60 12.24
C LEU A 111 20.28 3.23 11.74
N THR A 112 21.25 4.11 11.95
CA THR A 112 22.64 3.92 11.51
C THR A 112 23.61 4.09 12.68
N ARG A 113 24.52 3.12 12.85
CA ARG A 113 25.68 3.23 13.75
C ARG A 113 26.93 2.71 13.05
N GLY A 114 27.82 3.62 12.68
CA GLY A 114 29.01 3.27 11.90
C GLY A 114 28.60 2.60 10.57
N LYS A 115 28.93 1.31 10.39
CA LYS A 115 28.53 0.52 9.21
C LYS A 115 27.23 -0.27 9.40
N ALA A 116 26.70 -0.36 10.62
CA ALA A 116 25.48 -1.10 10.89
C ALA A 116 24.25 -0.24 10.55
N VAL A 117 23.33 -0.80 9.77
CA VAL A 117 22.05 -0.19 9.41
C VAL A 117 20.94 -1.12 9.85
N ARG A 118 19.89 -0.56 10.47
CA ARG A 118 18.63 -1.25 10.79
C ARG A 118 17.46 -0.38 10.36
N VAL A 119 16.31 -1.00 10.15
CA VAL A 119 15.05 -0.29 9.93
C VAL A 119 14.06 -0.60 11.04
N ALA A 120 13.09 0.28 11.24
CA ALA A 120 12.00 0.06 12.17
C ALA A 120 10.66 0.48 11.56
N TYR A 121 9.60 -0.25 11.91
CA TYR A 121 8.24 -0.10 11.40
C TYR A 121 7.29 0.55 12.40
N SER A 122 7.75 0.83 13.63
CA SER A 122 7.03 1.61 14.65
C SER A 122 8.00 2.40 15.53
N ASP A 123 7.46 3.33 16.31
CA ASP A 123 8.23 4.06 17.33
C ASP A 123 8.84 3.14 18.40
N GLU A 124 8.11 2.11 18.85
CA GLU A 124 8.61 1.16 19.84
C GLU A 124 9.76 0.32 19.28
N GLU A 125 9.65 -0.10 18.00
CA GLU A 125 10.73 -0.83 17.35
C GLU A 125 11.96 0.06 17.12
N ARG A 126 11.76 1.34 16.79
CA ARG A 126 12.84 2.33 16.69
C ARG A 126 13.56 2.48 18.03
N ASP A 127 12.83 2.63 19.12
CA ASP A 127 13.41 2.86 20.44
C ASP A 127 14.15 1.62 20.94
N ARG A 128 13.56 0.43 20.76
CA ARG A 128 14.22 -0.85 21.05
C ARG A 128 15.50 -1.03 20.22
N SER A 129 15.41 -0.83 18.90
CA SER A 129 16.56 -0.99 18.00
C SER A 129 17.66 0.03 18.30
N SER A 130 17.29 1.27 18.64
CA SER A 130 18.24 2.31 19.07
C SER A 130 18.95 1.89 20.35
N ALA A 131 18.23 1.38 21.36
CA ALA A 131 18.84 0.92 22.61
C ALA A 131 19.81 -0.25 22.39
N GLU A 132 19.40 -1.27 21.62
CA GLU A 132 20.27 -2.39 21.26
C GLU A 132 21.51 -1.93 20.48
N MET A 133 21.32 -1.01 19.53
CA MET A 133 22.41 -0.45 18.76
C MET A 133 23.33 0.44 19.58
N ARG A 134 22.97 0.92 20.77
CA ARG A 134 23.87 1.74 21.62
C ARG A 134 24.90 0.91 22.40
N GLY A 135 24.70 -0.40 22.51
CA GLY A 135 25.56 -1.33 23.27
C GLY A 135 25.39 -1.21 24.79
N GLU A 136 26.06 -2.09 25.54
CA GLU A 136 25.93 -2.19 27.01
C GLU A 136 26.24 -0.88 27.75
N ASP A 137 27.18 -0.08 27.22
CA ASP A 137 27.55 1.22 27.81
C ASP A 137 26.54 2.35 27.54
N GLY A 138 25.55 2.13 26.66
CA GLY A 138 24.50 3.11 26.28
C GLY A 138 24.99 4.37 25.55
N LYS A 139 26.31 4.51 25.36
CA LYS A 139 26.97 5.74 24.88
C LYS A 139 27.19 5.80 23.36
N GLY A 140 26.86 4.73 22.62
CA GLY A 140 26.98 4.75 21.16
C GLY A 140 26.09 5.83 20.54
N LYS A 141 26.62 6.66 19.63
CA LYS A 141 25.76 7.56 18.84
C LYS A 141 25.05 6.73 17.76
N VAL A 142 23.72 6.73 17.79
CA VAL A 142 22.86 6.16 16.75
C VAL A 142 22.16 7.30 16.03
N GLU A 143 22.31 7.34 14.71
CA GLU A 143 21.64 8.32 13.86
C GLU A 143 20.31 7.72 13.39
N ILE A 144 19.23 8.44 13.64
CA ILE A 144 17.87 8.00 13.30
C ILE A 144 17.32 8.97 12.24
N SER A 145 16.94 8.43 11.09
CA SER A 145 16.25 9.15 10.02
C SER A 145 14.85 8.58 9.86
N ARG A 146 13.87 9.43 9.52
CA ARG A 146 12.50 9.03 9.21
C ARG A 146 12.32 9.03 7.70
N PHE A 147 11.78 7.95 7.14
CA PHE A 147 11.38 7.91 5.75
C PHE A 147 10.10 8.71 5.56
N LYS A 148 10.10 9.67 4.63
CA LYS A 148 8.87 10.41 4.29
C LYS A 148 8.03 9.70 3.24
N GLY A 149 8.66 8.84 2.43
CA GLY A 149 8.00 8.03 1.42
C GLY A 149 8.98 7.09 0.74
N LEU A 150 8.45 6.17 -0.07
CA LEU A 150 9.19 5.18 -0.85
C LEU A 150 10.17 5.82 -1.84
N GLY A 151 9.89 7.05 -2.26
CA GLY A 151 10.75 7.78 -3.19
C GLY A 151 12.11 8.22 -2.64
N GLU A 152 12.28 8.17 -1.31
CA GLU A 152 13.55 8.48 -0.63
C GLU A 152 14.45 7.24 -0.47
N MET A 153 13.94 6.05 -0.77
CA MET A 153 14.67 4.80 -0.65
C MET A 153 15.42 4.45 -1.94
N ASP A 154 16.65 4.00 -1.78
CA ASP A 154 17.42 3.44 -2.89
C ASP A 154 16.94 2.02 -3.26
N PRO A 155 17.36 1.46 -4.41
CA PRO A 155 16.95 0.11 -4.82
C PRO A 155 17.26 -1.00 -3.81
N HIS A 156 18.40 -0.91 -3.12
CA HIS A 156 18.82 -1.92 -2.15
C HIS A 156 17.97 -1.83 -0.87
N GLU A 157 17.71 -0.61 -0.40
CA GLU A 157 16.81 -0.38 0.74
C GLU A 157 15.40 -0.88 0.47
N LEU A 158 14.84 -0.61 -0.71
CA LEU A 158 13.52 -1.14 -1.07
C LEU A 158 13.51 -2.67 -1.11
N TRP A 159 14.56 -3.28 -1.68
CA TRP A 159 14.69 -4.73 -1.72
C TRP A 159 14.66 -5.33 -0.32
N GLU A 160 15.57 -4.92 0.55
CA GLU A 160 15.74 -5.50 1.89
C GLU A 160 14.50 -5.34 2.78
N THR A 161 13.71 -4.27 2.57
CA THR A 161 12.65 -3.88 3.50
C THR A 161 11.24 -4.19 3.02
N THR A 162 10.99 -4.14 1.71
CA THR A 162 9.63 -4.21 1.15
C THR A 162 9.45 -5.23 0.03
N MET A 163 10.53 -5.61 -0.68
CA MET A 163 10.41 -6.45 -1.88
C MET A 163 10.95 -7.87 -1.68
N ASN A 164 11.96 -8.08 -0.84
CA ASN A 164 12.55 -9.39 -0.58
C ASN A 164 11.51 -10.32 0.08
N PRO A 165 11.13 -11.45 -0.54
CA PRO A 165 10.16 -12.38 0.02
C PRO A 165 10.47 -12.95 1.40
N GLU A 166 11.75 -12.99 1.79
CA GLU A 166 12.20 -13.54 3.08
C GLU A 166 12.03 -12.56 4.24
N THR A 167 12.12 -11.25 3.97
CA THR A 167 12.12 -10.21 5.00
C THR A 167 10.92 -9.27 4.94
N ARG A 168 10.26 -9.14 3.79
CA ARG A 168 9.16 -8.18 3.61
C ARG A 168 7.96 -8.50 4.48
N THR A 169 7.31 -7.45 4.97
CA THR A 169 6.02 -7.54 5.66
C THR A 169 4.89 -7.15 4.72
N LEU A 170 3.93 -8.06 4.52
CA LEU A 170 2.73 -7.85 3.71
C LEU A 170 1.47 -8.05 4.54
N LYS A 171 0.52 -7.12 4.42
CA LYS A 171 -0.84 -7.28 4.94
C LYS A 171 -1.73 -7.83 3.83
N ARG A 172 -2.24 -9.05 3.96
CA ARG A 172 -3.22 -9.61 3.01
C ARG A 172 -4.58 -8.96 3.24
N ILE A 173 -5.19 -8.46 2.16
CA ILE A 173 -6.54 -7.90 2.22
C ILE A 173 -7.54 -9.06 2.20
N LYS A 174 -8.50 -9.02 3.13
CA LYS A 174 -9.57 -10.02 3.23
C LYS A 174 -10.92 -9.32 3.12
N LEU A 175 -11.85 -9.99 2.46
CA LEU A 175 -13.26 -9.60 2.45
C LEU A 175 -14.00 -10.54 3.40
N GLU A 176 -14.44 -10.04 4.55
CA GLU A 176 -15.18 -10.83 5.54
C GLU A 176 -16.69 -10.73 5.32
N ASP A 177 -17.19 -9.50 5.15
CA ASP A 177 -18.58 -9.20 4.85
C ASP A 177 -18.66 -8.28 3.63
N ALA A 178 -19.20 -8.81 2.53
CA ALA A 178 -19.36 -8.07 1.29
C ALA A 178 -20.40 -6.95 1.39
N VAL A 179 -21.44 -7.12 2.21
CA VAL A 179 -22.50 -6.13 2.40
C VAL A 179 -21.99 -4.97 3.23
N ALA A 180 -21.35 -5.27 4.36
CA ALA A 180 -20.74 -4.23 5.20
C ALA A 180 -19.64 -3.46 4.44
N ALA A 181 -18.81 -4.15 3.65
CA ALA A 181 -17.81 -3.50 2.81
C ALA A 181 -18.46 -2.57 1.76
N ASP A 182 -19.55 -3.01 1.13
CA ASP A 182 -20.31 -2.22 0.15
C ASP A 182 -20.85 -0.92 0.74
N GLU A 183 -21.46 -1.00 1.93
CA GLU A 183 -21.96 0.16 2.67
C GLU A 183 -20.83 1.15 2.99
N ILE A 184 -19.69 0.64 3.49
CA ILE A 184 -18.54 1.47 3.83
C ILE A 184 -17.96 2.16 2.59
N PHE A 185 -17.80 1.45 1.47
CA PHE A 185 -17.35 2.06 0.21
C PHE A 185 -18.34 3.13 -0.27
N THR A 186 -19.65 2.87 -0.18
CA THR A 186 -20.69 3.83 -0.57
C THR A 186 -20.63 5.10 0.28
N ILE A 187 -20.48 4.95 1.61
CA ILE A 187 -20.37 6.09 2.54
C ILE A 187 -19.09 6.88 2.31
N LEU A 188 -17.94 6.21 2.27
CA LEU A 188 -16.64 6.89 2.21
C LEU A 188 -16.33 7.41 0.81
N MET A 189 -16.65 6.65 -0.23
CA MET A 189 -16.23 6.96 -1.60
C MET A 189 -17.34 7.55 -2.46
N GLY A 190 -18.61 7.43 -2.06
CA GLY A 190 -19.77 7.89 -2.81
C GLY A 190 -19.97 9.41 -2.84
N GLU A 191 -20.96 9.87 -3.61
CA GLU A 191 -21.19 11.29 -3.88
C GLU A 191 -21.71 12.08 -2.67
N LYS A 192 -22.50 11.44 -1.80
CA LYS A 192 -23.14 12.09 -0.65
C LYS A 192 -22.10 12.52 0.38
N VAL A 193 -22.08 13.82 0.68
CA VAL A 193 -21.12 14.40 1.64
C VAL A 193 -21.58 14.17 3.09
N GLU A 194 -22.87 14.33 3.38
CA GLU A 194 -23.39 14.28 4.75
C GLU A 194 -23.12 12.94 5.46
N PRO A 195 -23.46 11.77 4.86
CA PRO A 195 -23.23 10.48 5.51
C PRO A 195 -21.74 10.22 5.76
N ARG A 196 -20.87 10.69 4.87
CA ARG A 196 -19.42 10.61 5.04
C ARG A 196 -18.96 11.44 6.23
N LYS A 197 -19.46 12.68 6.33
CA LYS A 197 -19.10 13.60 7.41
C LYS A 197 -19.53 13.02 8.76
N GLU A 198 -20.78 12.57 8.87
CA GLU A 198 -21.29 11.90 10.08
C GLU A 198 -20.46 10.67 10.44
N PHE A 199 -20.11 9.85 9.45
CA PHE A 199 -19.26 8.68 9.67
C PHE A 199 -17.88 9.08 10.21
N ILE A 200 -17.24 10.10 9.63
CA ILE A 200 -15.96 10.60 10.10
C ILE A 200 -16.09 11.16 11.52
N GLU A 201 -17.09 11.99 11.82
CA GLU A 201 -17.26 12.57 13.15
C GLU A 201 -17.52 11.51 14.24
N LYS A 202 -18.29 10.48 13.92
CA LYS A 202 -18.59 9.37 14.83
C LYS A 202 -17.37 8.50 15.10
N ASN A 203 -16.54 8.26 14.09
CA ASN A 203 -15.46 7.28 14.16
C ASN A 203 -14.06 7.90 14.40
N ALA A 204 -13.85 9.17 14.06
CA ALA A 204 -12.54 9.84 14.20
C ALA A 204 -12.06 9.93 15.65
N LYS A 205 -12.96 9.90 16.64
CA LYS A 205 -12.58 9.83 18.07
C LYS A 205 -12.07 8.45 18.50
N TYR A 206 -12.43 7.37 17.79
CA TYR A 206 -11.92 6.01 18.03
C TYR A 206 -10.62 5.73 17.28
N VAL A 207 -10.23 6.63 16.38
CA VAL A 207 -8.90 6.66 15.77
C VAL A 207 -7.93 7.25 16.78
N VAL A 208 -7.65 6.51 17.86
CA VAL A 208 -6.61 6.86 18.83
C VAL A 208 -5.24 6.36 18.35
N ASN A 209 -5.23 5.38 17.43
CA ASN A 209 -4.02 4.80 16.83
C ASN A 209 -4.21 4.60 15.31
N LEU A 210 -4.18 5.66 14.50
CA LEU A 210 -3.86 5.51 13.06
C LEU A 210 -2.38 5.73 12.75
N ASP A 211 -1.58 6.26 13.68
CA ASP A 211 -0.11 6.33 13.59
C ASP A 211 0.50 6.55 15.00
N ILE A 212 1.12 5.49 15.55
CA ILE A 212 2.37 5.54 16.33
C ILE A 212 3.30 4.50 15.69
#